data_AF-A0A6P6CCU6-F1
#
_entry.id   AF-A0A6P6CCU6-F1
#
_cell.length_a   1.000
_cell.length_b   1.000
_cell.length_c   1.000
_cell.angle_alpha   90.00
_cell.angle_beta   90.00
_cell.angle_gamma   90.00
#
_symmetry.space_group_name_H-M   'P 1'
#
loop_
_entity.id
_entity.type
_entity.pdbx_description
1 polymer ?
#
loop_
_entity_poly.entity_id
_entity_poly.type
_entity_poly.pdbx_seq_one_letter_code
_entity_poly.pdbx_strand_id
1 'polypeptide(L)'
;MRKNSDEDPESEPDDHEKRIPFTPKPTTLRQKMAEETATRNEETSEESQEDENQDIWEQQQMRKAVKITEGRDIDLSHNSESQTMKKFDTSISFPPVNLEIIKKQLNTRLTLLQDTHRSHLREYEKYVQDVKSSKSTIHNLENSSNQTLNFKFYKSMKIYVENLIDCLNEKIINIQEIESSMHALLLKQAMILMKRRQDELKHQSTYLQQLSRKAETSTNGDLAIDEKTQWILEEIESRRARRRQARTLSGNCDHQEGTSSDDELSSADMTDFQKSQGDILQDHKKIFEDVHDDFCNIQNILLKFQQWREKFPDSYYEAFIGLCIPKLLNPLIRVQLIDWNPLKFDSIGLKQMPWFTSIEEFIDSSMEDSKKENHSDKKILSAVINKTIIPRLIDFVEFIWDPLSTSQTTSLITHCRTILEEQSTFENEVSKGKKDLFKSIVSRMKKAIDDDVFIPLYPESAVENKTSPQSKFQERQFWSGLKLFHNILLWNGLLPDDTLQELGLRKLLNRYLIIALLNAIPGPDVVTKCNQIAAYLPEKWFEDSTMRTSIPQLENFIQFLLQSALKLSRSEFRDEVKEIILILVKIRAFNQAESFIEEYHLDHLKSVIKEV
;
A
#
# COMPACT_ATOMS: atom_id res chain seq x y z
N MET A 1 18.16 -34.62 -22.07
CA MET A 1 17.87 -34.98 -20.67
C MET A 1 17.10 -33.82 -20.04
N ARG A 2 15.88 -34.09 -19.54
CA ARG A 2 15.02 -33.33 -18.58
C ARG A 2 15.00 -31.77 -18.67
N LYS A 3 13.92 -31.14 -19.17
CA LYS A 3 12.78 -30.52 -18.42
C LYS A 3 13.24 -29.46 -17.40
N ASN A 4 12.84 -28.18 -17.40
CA ASN A 4 11.58 -27.53 -17.76
C ASN A 4 11.82 -26.12 -18.33
N SER A 5 10.83 -25.64 -19.09
CA SER A 5 10.72 -24.38 -19.82
C SER A 5 10.33 -23.20 -18.94
N ASP A 6 11.14 -22.13 -19.01
CA ASP A 6 10.72 -20.75 -18.82
C ASP A 6 10.06 -20.26 -20.11
N GLU A 7 8.91 -19.58 -20.01
CA GLU A 7 8.69 -18.26 -20.62
C GLU A 7 7.33 -17.68 -20.22
N ASP A 8 7.40 -16.37 -20.00
CA ASP A 8 6.49 -15.39 -19.43
C ASP A 8 5.34 -15.02 -20.40
N PRO A 9 4.08 -14.80 -19.97
CA PRO A 9 3.11 -14.10 -20.78
C PRO A 9 2.94 -12.65 -20.27
N GLU A 10 3.30 -11.72 -21.16
CA GLU A 10 2.94 -10.31 -21.06
C GLU A 10 1.44 -10.15 -20.73
N SER A 11 1.18 -9.34 -19.70
CA SER A 11 -0.17 -8.97 -19.28
C SER A 11 -0.66 -7.77 -20.10
N GLU A 12 -1.44 -8.03 -21.14
CA GLU A 12 -2.32 -7.04 -21.78
C GLU A 12 -3.53 -6.71 -20.89
N PRO A 13 -4.11 -5.50 -21.03
CA PRO A 13 -5.09 -4.95 -20.10
C PRO A 13 -6.48 -5.57 -20.27
N ASP A 14 -7.09 -5.86 -19.12
CA ASP A 14 -8.42 -6.46 -18.99
C ASP A 14 -9.51 -5.55 -19.62
N ASP A 15 -10.16 -6.07 -20.65
CA ASP A 15 -11.27 -5.46 -21.40
C ASP A 15 -12.49 -5.30 -20.48
N HIS A 16 -12.62 -4.12 -19.86
CA HIS A 16 -13.72 -3.75 -18.97
C HIS A 16 -15.02 -3.42 -19.73
N GLU A 17 -15.52 -4.31 -20.60
CA GLU A 17 -16.88 -4.20 -21.15
C GLU A 17 -17.73 -5.48 -21.09
N LYS A 18 -17.30 -6.53 -20.39
CA LYS A 18 -18.16 -7.71 -20.14
C LYS A 18 -18.68 -7.78 -18.71
N ARG A 19 -19.55 -6.84 -18.38
CA ARG A 19 -20.41 -6.91 -17.18
C ARG A 19 -21.47 -7.99 -17.40
N ILE A 20 -21.34 -9.15 -16.76
CA ILE A 20 -22.40 -10.18 -16.74
C ILE A 20 -23.58 -9.60 -15.94
N PRO A 21 -24.76 -9.38 -16.55
CA PRO A 21 -25.91 -8.85 -15.81
C PRO A 21 -26.58 -10.00 -15.03
N PHE A 22 -26.54 -9.94 -13.70
CA PHE A 22 -27.14 -10.93 -12.80
C PHE A 22 -28.67 -10.82 -12.64
N THR A 23 -29.34 -10.03 -13.48
CA THR A 23 -30.81 -9.89 -13.48
C THR A 23 -31.34 -9.84 -14.91
N PRO A 24 -32.35 -10.64 -15.29
CA PRO A 24 -33.06 -10.44 -16.55
C PRO A 24 -33.72 -9.06 -16.53
N LYS A 25 -33.60 -8.29 -17.62
CA LYS A 25 -34.35 -7.03 -17.75
C LYS A 25 -35.85 -7.32 -17.59
N PRO A 26 -36.62 -6.48 -16.88
CA PRO A 26 -38.06 -6.68 -16.77
C PRO A 26 -38.69 -6.49 -18.15
N THR A 27 -39.01 -7.59 -18.83
CA THR A 27 -39.81 -7.56 -20.04
C THR A 27 -41.21 -7.13 -19.67
N THR A 28 -41.68 -6.06 -20.31
CA THR A 28 -43.04 -5.57 -20.09
C THR A 28 -44.04 -6.63 -20.54
N LEU A 29 -45.19 -6.70 -19.85
CA LEU A 29 -46.25 -7.67 -20.15
C LEU A 29 -46.67 -7.65 -21.63
N ARG A 30 -46.57 -6.48 -22.27
CA ARG A 30 -46.84 -6.25 -23.69
C ARG A 30 -45.85 -6.96 -24.63
N GLN A 31 -44.60 -7.09 -24.21
CA GLN A 31 -43.54 -7.72 -24.98
C GLN A 31 -43.63 -9.25 -24.89
N LYS A 32 -43.98 -9.78 -23.70
CA LYS A 32 -44.30 -11.21 -23.53
C LYS A 32 -45.52 -11.64 -24.33
N MET A 33 -46.58 -10.83 -24.33
CA MET A 33 -47.77 -11.12 -25.15
C MET A 33 -47.47 -11.11 -26.66
N ALA A 34 -46.53 -10.29 -27.12
CA ALA A 34 -46.14 -10.23 -28.54
C ALA A 34 -45.29 -11.45 -28.98
N GLU A 35 -44.37 -11.90 -28.13
CA GLU A 35 -43.52 -13.08 -28.41
C GLU A 35 -44.33 -14.39 -28.41
N GLU A 36 -45.33 -14.51 -27.52
CA GLU A 36 -46.22 -15.68 -27.44
C GLU A 36 -47.19 -15.76 -28.62
N THR A 37 -47.60 -14.61 -29.18
CA THR A 37 -48.38 -14.56 -30.43
C THR A 37 -47.56 -14.85 -31.69
N ALA A 38 -46.26 -14.54 -31.68
CA ALA A 38 -45.38 -14.79 -32.82
C ALA A 38 -44.96 -16.26 -32.92
N THR A 39 -44.67 -16.90 -31.79
CA THR A 39 -44.30 -18.33 -31.73
C THR A 39 -45.45 -19.26 -32.11
N ARG A 40 -46.70 -18.87 -31.85
CA ARG A 40 -47.87 -19.69 -32.23
C ARG A 40 -48.17 -19.71 -33.73
N ASN A 41 -47.61 -18.78 -34.50
CA ASN A 41 -47.83 -18.70 -35.96
C ASN A 41 -46.74 -19.42 -36.79
N GLU A 42 -45.64 -19.86 -36.19
CA GLU A 42 -44.56 -20.59 -36.89
C GLU A 42 -44.67 -22.13 -36.75
N GLU A 43 -45.48 -22.65 -35.82
CA GLU A 43 -45.63 -24.11 -35.60
C GLU A 43 -46.84 -24.76 -36.31
N THR A 44 -47.63 -24.02 -37.07
CA THR A 44 -48.79 -24.56 -37.81
C THR A 44 -48.60 -24.39 -39.31
N SER A 45 -47.69 -25.20 -39.87
CA SER A 45 -47.57 -25.39 -41.32
C SER A 45 -47.73 -26.87 -41.66
N GLU A 46 -48.93 -27.43 -41.52
CA GLU A 46 -49.34 -28.69 -42.17
C GLU A 46 -50.89 -28.85 -42.11
N GLU A 47 -51.51 -28.97 -43.30
CA GLU A 47 -52.82 -29.59 -43.62
C GLU A 47 -54.17 -28.98 -43.13
N SER A 48 -54.64 -27.97 -43.86
CA SER A 48 -55.95 -27.85 -44.56
C SER A 48 -57.25 -28.56 -44.09
N GLN A 49 -57.53 -28.70 -42.79
CA GLN A 49 -58.91 -29.01 -42.32
C GLN A 49 -59.29 -28.47 -40.93
N GLU A 50 -58.35 -28.00 -40.11
CA GLU A 50 -58.65 -27.36 -38.82
C GLU A 50 -58.99 -25.86 -38.94
N ASP A 51 -58.56 -25.21 -40.02
CA ASP A 51 -58.70 -23.76 -40.25
C ASP A 51 -60.17 -23.33 -40.43
N GLU A 52 -61.00 -24.13 -41.13
CA GLU A 52 -62.43 -23.82 -41.29
C GLU A 52 -63.22 -23.92 -39.96
N ASN A 53 -62.83 -24.82 -39.04
CA ASN A 53 -63.49 -24.95 -37.74
C ASN A 53 -63.11 -23.82 -36.78
N GLN A 54 -61.86 -23.35 -36.86
CA GLN A 54 -61.37 -22.18 -36.13
C GLN A 54 -62.06 -20.90 -36.61
N ASP A 55 -62.22 -20.71 -37.93
CA ASP A 55 -62.94 -19.57 -38.53
C ASP A 55 -64.43 -19.54 -38.15
N ILE A 56 -65.10 -20.69 -38.13
CA ILE A 56 -66.51 -20.78 -37.71
C ILE A 56 -66.66 -20.47 -36.21
N TRP A 57 -65.70 -20.90 -35.38
CA TRP A 57 -65.70 -20.61 -33.95
C TRP A 57 -65.41 -19.13 -33.66
N GLU A 58 -64.45 -18.52 -34.35
CA GLU A 58 -64.12 -17.10 -34.24
C GLU A 58 -65.27 -16.20 -34.72
N GLN A 59 -65.93 -16.53 -35.84
CA GLN A 59 -67.13 -15.82 -36.29
C GLN A 59 -68.30 -15.95 -35.28
N GLN A 60 -68.43 -17.09 -34.57
CA GLN A 60 -69.44 -17.26 -33.53
C GLN A 60 -69.13 -16.44 -32.27
N GLN A 61 -67.85 -16.29 -31.89
CA GLN A 61 -67.45 -15.42 -30.76
C GLN A 61 -67.60 -13.94 -31.11
N MET A 62 -67.24 -13.52 -32.33
CA MET A 62 -67.48 -12.15 -32.80
C MET A 62 -68.98 -11.81 -32.85
N ARG A 63 -69.84 -12.73 -33.30
CA ARG A 63 -71.30 -12.53 -33.27
C ARG A 63 -71.87 -12.44 -31.84
N LYS A 64 -71.24 -13.08 -30.86
CA LYS A 64 -71.60 -12.93 -29.43
C LYS A 64 -71.11 -11.59 -28.86
N ALA A 65 -69.92 -11.14 -29.22
CA ALA A 65 -69.35 -9.87 -28.77
C ALA A 65 -70.09 -8.66 -29.37
N VAL A 66 -70.43 -8.67 -30.66
CA VAL A 66 -71.19 -7.59 -31.34
C VAL A 66 -72.61 -7.45 -30.75
N LYS A 67 -73.24 -8.55 -30.33
CA LYS A 67 -74.54 -8.52 -29.62
C LYS A 67 -74.46 -7.96 -28.19
N ILE A 68 -73.27 -7.93 -27.57
CA ILE A 68 -73.08 -7.38 -26.23
C ILE A 68 -72.81 -5.86 -26.31
N THR A 69 -72.29 -5.35 -27.44
CA THR A 69 -71.96 -3.94 -27.64
C THR A 69 -73.13 -3.05 -28.08
N GLU A 70 -74.21 -3.58 -28.67
CA GLU A 70 -75.43 -2.79 -28.95
C GLU A 70 -76.37 -2.66 -27.73
N GLY A 71 -75.99 -3.19 -26.56
CA GLY A 71 -76.88 -3.33 -25.40
C GLY A 71 -76.54 -2.49 -24.17
N ARG A 72 -75.67 -1.48 -24.25
CA ARG A 72 -75.40 -0.57 -23.13
C ARG A 72 -75.06 0.84 -23.60
N ASP A 73 -76.08 1.68 -23.70
CA ASP A 73 -76.02 3.03 -23.14
C ASP A 73 -77.43 3.52 -22.74
N ILE A 74 -77.58 3.63 -21.42
CA ILE A 74 -78.46 4.40 -20.54
C ILE A 74 -79.62 5.20 -21.21
N ASP A 75 -80.88 4.86 -20.89
CA ASP A 75 -81.76 5.80 -20.18
C ASP A 75 -83.00 5.15 -19.52
N LEU A 76 -83.40 5.72 -18.38
CA LEU A 76 -84.58 5.37 -17.59
C LEU A 76 -85.83 6.01 -18.21
N SER A 77 -86.76 5.24 -18.76
CA SER A 77 -88.20 5.58 -18.71
C SER A 77 -89.09 4.43 -19.16
N HIS A 78 -90.22 4.28 -18.46
CA HIS A 78 -91.34 3.44 -18.85
C HIS A 78 -91.76 3.73 -20.31
N ASN A 79 -91.89 2.69 -21.13
CA ASN A 79 -93.15 2.43 -21.84
C ASN A 79 -93.16 1.08 -22.55
N SER A 80 -94.34 0.46 -22.47
CA SER A 80 -94.75 -0.71 -23.21
C SER A 80 -94.60 -0.49 -24.72
N GLU A 81 -93.85 -1.33 -25.41
CA GLU A 81 -94.06 -1.55 -26.84
C GLU A 81 -93.82 -3.01 -27.21
N SER A 82 -94.87 -3.54 -27.83
CA SER A 82 -95.10 -4.91 -28.26
C SER A 82 -94.07 -5.44 -29.26
N GLN A 83 -93.39 -6.53 -28.93
CA GLN A 83 -92.83 -7.41 -29.96
C GLN A 83 -93.90 -8.41 -30.43
N THR A 84 -94.51 -8.01 -31.53
CA THR A 84 -94.99 -8.84 -32.65
C THR A 84 -94.98 -10.36 -32.42
N MET A 85 -96.19 -10.90 -32.26
CA MET A 85 -96.47 -12.33 -32.41
C MET A 85 -95.85 -12.86 -33.70
N LYS A 86 -94.83 -13.72 -33.58
CA LYS A 86 -94.55 -14.72 -34.63
C LYS A 86 -95.72 -15.69 -34.63
N LYS A 87 -96.54 -15.63 -35.67
CA LYS A 87 -97.51 -16.68 -36.00
C LYS A 87 -96.76 -18.01 -36.08
N PHE A 88 -97.00 -18.88 -35.11
CA PHE A 88 -96.69 -20.29 -35.25
C PHE A 88 -97.95 -20.99 -35.73
N ASP A 89 -97.85 -21.55 -36.93
CA ASP A 89 -98.85 -22.43 -37.51
C ASP A 89 -99.07 -23.65 -36.61
N THR A 90 -100.35 -23.92 -36.38
CA THR A 90 -100.89 -25.10 -35.73
C THR A 90 -100.61 -26.32 -36.62
N SER A 91 -99.66 -27.17 -36.24
CA SER A 91 -99.84 -28.63 -36.06
C SER A 91 -98.51 -29.38 -36.08
N ILE A 92 -97.95 -29.69 -34.91
CA ILE A 92 -97.08 -30.86 -34.75
C ILE A 92 -97.45 -31.54 -33.44
N SER A 93 -97.93 -32.77 -33.58
CA SER A 93 -98.29 -33.70 -32.51
C SER A 93 -97.10 -33.99 -31.60
N PHE A 94 -97.24 -33.76 -30.29
CA PHE A 94 -96.29 -34.26 -29.29
C PHE A 94 -96.73 -35.68 -28.84
N PRO A 95 -95.79 -36.64 -28.70
CA PRO A 95 -96.12 -37.98 -28.22
C PRO A 95 -96.65 -37.94 -26.77
N PRO A 96 -97.49 -38.90 -26.35
CA PRO A 96 -98.11 -38.87 -25.03
C PRO A 96 -97.06 -39.00 -23.92
N VAL A 97 -96.97 -37.96 -23.10
CA VAL A 97 -96.08 -37.90 -21.93
C VAL A 97 -96.67 -38.76 -20.81
N ASN A 98 -96.02 -39.88 -20.48
CA ASN A 98 -96.36 -40.71 -19.34
C ASN A 98 -95.83 -40.09 -18.03
N LEU A 99 -96.60 -40.14 -16.94
CA LEU A 99 -96.26 -39.59 -15.61
C LEU A 99 -94.91 -40.10 -15.09
N GLU A 100 -94.52 -41.33 -15.45
CA GLU A 100 -93.20 -41.89 -15.11
C GLU A 100 -92.03 -41.17 -15.78
N ILE A 101 -92.22 -40.64 -17.00
CA ILE A 101 -91.20 -39.89 -17.74
C ILE A 101 -90.98 -38.53 -17.07
N ILE A 102 -92.06 -37.88 -16.63
CA ILE A 102 -91.99 -36.61 -15.87
C ILE A 102 -91.30 -36.84 -14.52
N LYS A 103 -91.65 -37.91 -13.80
CA LYS A 103 -91.02 -38.26 -12.53
C LYS A 103 -89.53 -38.58 -12.70
N LYS A 104 -89.14 -39.30 -13.76
CA LYS A 104 -87.73 -39.52 -14.11
C LYS A 104 -87.03 -38.20 -14.44
N GLN A 105 -87.62 -37.34 -15.27
CA GLN A 105 -87.04 -36.02 -15.59
C GLN A 105 -86.87 -35.12 -14.36
N LEU A 106 -87.84 -35.11 -13.44
CA LEU A 106 -87.76 -34.37 -12.18
C LEU A 106 -86.66 -34.93 -11.27
N ASN A 107 -86.55 -36.25 -11.15
CA ASN A 107 -85.48 -36.88 -10.39
C ASN A 107 -84.10 -36.61 -11.01
N THR A 108 -83.95 -36.69 -12.34
CA THR A 108 -82.71 -36.35 -13.03
C THR A 108 -82.34 -34.88 -12.84
N ARG A 109 -83.32 -33.96 -12.87
CA ARG A 109 -83.07 -32.54 -12.57
C ARG A 109 -82.68 -32.33 -11.10
N LEU A 110 -83.31 -33.05 -10.18
CA LEU A 110 -82.99 -32.98 -8.75
C LEU A 110 -81.57 -33.49 -8.48
N THR A 111 -81.16 -34.61 -9.08
CA THR A 111 -79.80 -35.14 -8.93
C THR A 111 -78.77 -34.18 -9.54
N LEU A 112 -79.04 -33.64 -10.73
CA LEU A 112 -78.19 -32.61 -11.35
C LEU A 112 -78.03 -31.39 -10.44
N LEU A 113 -79.12 -30.91 -9.83
CA LEU A 113 -79.08 -29.75 -8.95
C LEU A 113 -78.35 -30.04 -7.63
N GLN A 114 -78.48 -31.26 -7.10
CA GLN A 114 -77.72 -31.69 -5.93
C GLN A 114 -76.23 -31.80 -6.23
N ASP A 115 -75.86 -32.31 -7.40
CA ASP A 115 -74.47 -32.45 -7.82
C ASP A 115 -73.83 -31.08 -8.12
N THR A 116 -74.55 -30.15 -8.78
CA THR A 116 -74.08 -28.78 -8.95
C THR A 116 -73.95 -28.06 -7.61
N HIS A 117 -74.90 -28.24 -6.69
CA HIS A 117 -74.80 -27.65 -5.35
C HIS A 117 -73.58 -28.19 -4.58
N ARG A 118 -73.32 -29.50 -4.62
CA ARG A 118 -72.12 -30.10 -4.02
C ARG A 118 -70.83 -29.60 -4.67
N SER A 119 -70.83 -29.39 -5.99
CA SER A 119 -69.69 -28.80 -6.72
C SER A 119 -69.44 -27.36 -6.24
N HIS A 120 -70.48 -26.53 -6.22
CA HIS A 120 -70.38 -25.15 -5.76
C HIS A 120 -69.97 -25.05 -4.28
N LEU A 121 -70.41 -25.97 -3.43
CA LEU A 121 -70.00 -26.00 -2.03
C LEU A 121 -68.50 -26.30 -1.89
N ARG A 122 -67.97 -27.25 -2.66
CA ARG A 122 -66.52 -27.54 -2.68
C ARG A 122 -65.71 -26.37 -3.23
N GLU A 123 -66.20 -25.71 -4.29
CA GLU A 123 -65.58 -24.48 -4.81
C GLU A 123 -65.59 -23.37 -3.77
N TYR A 124 -66.69 -23.18 -3.06
CA TYR A 124 -66.81 -22.20 -1.98
C TYR A 124 -65.82 -22.48 -0.85
N GLU A 125 -65.74 -23.73 -0.37
CA GLU A 125 -64.78 -24.14 0.66
C GLU A 125 -63.32 -23.90 0.23
N LYS A 126 -63.01 -24.21 -1.04
CA LYS A 126 -61.71 -23.90 -1.64
C LYS A 126 -61.43 -22.40 -1.62
N TYR A 127 -62.38 -21.57 -2.07
CA TYR A 127 -62.22 -20.11 -2.04
C TYR A 127 -62.03 -19.57 -0.62
N VAL A 128 -62.74 -20.10 0.37
CA VAL A 128 -62.57 -19.70 1.78
C VAL A 128 -61.15 -20.03 2.26
N GLN A 129 -60.63 -21.21 1.91
CA GLN A 129 -59.27 -21.60 2.29
C GLN A 129 -58.21 -20.75 1.58
N ASP A 130 -58.40 -20.45 0.30
CA ASP A 130 -57.50 -19.60 -0.50
C ASP A 130 -57.49 -18.15 0.03
N VAL A 131 -58.64 -17.63 0.47
CA VAL A 131 -58.72 -16.32 1.14
C VAL A 131 -57.97 -16.35 2.47
N LYS A 132 -58.07 -17.42 3.24
CA LYS A 132 -57.38 -17.56 4.53
C LYS A 132 -55.86 -17.67 4.36
N SER A 133 -55.39 -18.47 3.41
CA SER A 133 -53.97 -18.58 3.10
C SER A 133 -53.42 -17.24 2.60
N SER A 134 -54.13 -16.56 1.70
CA SER A 134 -53.75 -15.24 1.19
C SER A 134 -53.65 -14.19 2.30
N LYS A 135 -54.63 -14.13 3.22
CA LYS A 135 -54.57 -13.23 4.38
C LYS A 135 -53.37 -13.51 5.29
N SER A 136 -53.03 -14.79 5.50
CA SER A 136 -51.88 -15.19 6.30
C SER A 136 -50.56 -14.79 5.62
N THR A 137 -50.47 -14.95 4.30
CA THR A 137 -49.31 -14.51 3.50
C THR A 137 -49.15 -13.00 3.54
N ILE A 138 -50.23 -12.23 3.37
CA ILE A 138 -50.21 -10.77 3.46
C ILE A 138 -49.69 -10.33 4.83
N HIS A 139 -50.23 -10.89 5.92
CA HIS A 139 -49.79 -10.55 7.27
C HIS A 139 -48.30 -10.85 7.51
N ASN A 140 -47.80 -11.98 7.00
CA ASN A 140 -46.39 -12.33 7.09
C ASN A 140 -45.48 -11.36 6.32
N LEU A 141 -45.92 -10.91 5.13
CA LEU A 141 -45.18 -9.94 4.33
C LEU A 141 -45.20 -8.54 4.98
N GLU A 142 -46.32 -8.10 5.53
CA GLU A 142 -46.42 -6.83 6.26
C GLU A 142 -45.56 -6.82 7.52
N ASN A 143 -45.46 -7.96 8.23
CA ASN A 143 -44.62 -8.11 9.41
C ASN A 143 -43.12 -8.23 9.08
N SER A 144 -42.71 -8.45 7.81
CA SER A 144 -41.31 -8.53 7.39
C SER A 144 -40.59 -7.15 7.28
N SER A 145 -40.94 -6.22 8.18
CA SER A 145 -40.46 -4.83 8.28
C SER A 145 -38.94 -4.63 8.08
N ASN A 146 -38.14 -5.64 8.43
CA ASN A 146 -36.69 -5.64 8.28
C ASN A 146 -36.22 -5.40 6.83
N GLN A 147 -36.95 -5.88 5.80
CA GLN A 147 -36.54 -5.67 4.41
C GLN A 147 -36.65 -4.21 3.97
N THR A 148 -37.67 -3.49 4.42
CA THR A 148 -37.83 -2.05 4.13
C THR A 148 -36.74 -1.22 4.81
N LEU A 149 -36.33 -1.59 6.02
CA LEU A 149 -35.23 -0.93 6.73
C LEU A 149 -33.88 -1.19 6.05
N ASN A 150 -33.59 -2.43 5.65
CA ASN A 150 -32.37 -2.78 4.91
C ASN A 150 -32.30 -2.05 3.56
N PHE A 151 -33.42 -1.95 2.83
CA PHE A 151 -33.46 -1.17 1.59
C PHE A 151 -33.14 0.31 1.81
N LYS A 152 -33.70 0.93 2.88
CA LYS A 152 -33.38 2.32 3.23
C LYS A 152 -31.91 2.49 3.58
N PHE A 153 -31.32 1.54 4.32
CA PHE A 153 -29.89 1.50 4.59
C PHE A 153 -29.06 1.50 3.30
N TYR A 154 -29.26 0.52 2.41
CA TYR A 154 -28.51 0.42 1.16
C TYR A 154 -28.67 1.66 0.29
N LYS A 155 -29.89 2.19 0.18
CA LYS A 155 -30.15 3.41 -0.60
C LYS A 155 -29.43 4.62 -0.02
N SER A 156 -29.52 4.83 1.30
CA SER A 156 -28.87 5.95 1.97
C SER A 156 -27.36 5.88 1.86
N MET A 157 -26.78 4.70 2.08
CA MET A 157 -25.34 4.49 1.97
C MET A 157 -24.87 4.69 0.54
N LYS A 158 -25.59 4.12 -0.43
CA LYS A 158 -25.27 4.28 -1.85
C LYS A 158 -25.21 5.75 -2.25
N ILE A 159 -26.24 6.53 -1.95
CA ILE A 159 -26.29 7.96 -2.31
C ILE A 159 -25.12 8.72 -1.69
N TYR A 160 -24.83 8.47 -0.41
CA TYR A 160 -23.71 9.13 0.26
C TYR A 160 -22.36 8.75 -0.36
N VAL A 161 -22.13 7.46 -0.61
CA VAL A 161 -20.88 6.97 -1.19
C VAL A 161 -20.71 7.45 -2.64
N GLU A 162 -21.78 7.49 -3.44
CA GLU A 162 -21.74 8.07 -4.80
C GLU A 162 -21.33 9.55 -4.74
N ASN A 163 -21.99 10.36 -3.90
CA ASN A 163 -21.61 11.77 -3.74
C ASN A 163 -20.17 11.96 -3.25
N LEU A 164 -19.71 11.11 -2.32
CA LEU A 164 -18.34 11.13 -1.83
C LEU A 164 -17.35 10.79 -2.95
N ILE A 165 -17.62 9.74 -3.72
CA ILE A 165 -16.77 9.33 -4.85
C ILE A 165 -16.71 10.42 -5.91
N ASP A 166 -17.85 11.01 -6.28
CA ASP A 166 -17.91 12.09 -7.27
C ASP A 166 -17.07 13.30 -6.82
N CYS A 167 -17.20 13.70 -5.55
CA CYS A 167 -16.37 14.75 -4.96
C CYS A 167 -14.88 14.41 -5.00
N LEU A 168 -14.49 13.21 -4.55
CA LEU A 168 -13.07 12.81 -4.52
C LEU A 168 -12.49 12.68 -5.94
N ASN A 169 -13.28 12.23 -6.91
CA ASN A 169 -12.87 12.13 -8.31
C ASN A 169 -12.65 13.50 -8.94
N GLU A 170 -13.43 14.51 -8.58
CA GLU A 170 -13.18 15.88 -9.03
C GLU A 170 -11.87 16.43 -8.45
N LYS A 171 -11.57 16.13 -7.18
CA LYS A 171 -10.38 16.64 -6.50
C LYS A 171 -9.09 15.85 -6.79
N ILE A 172 -9.18 14.62 -7.28
CA ILE A 172 -8.00 13.72 -7.40
C ILE A 172 -6.89 14.29 -8.28
N ILE A 173 -7.25 15.01 -9.35
CA ILE A 173 -6.28 15.61 -10.28
C ILE A 173 -5.48 16.71 -9.56
N ASN A 174 -6.17 17.58 -8.81
CA ASN A 174 -5.52 18.63 -8.02
C ASN A 174 -4.61 18.04 -6.94
N ILE A 175 -5.03 16.96 -6.29
CA ILE A 175 -4.22 16.24 -5.29
C ILE A 175 -2.94 15.70 -5.95
N GLN A 176 -3.07 15.04 -7.11
CA GLN A 176 -1.93 14.51 -7.86
C GLN A 176 -0.96 15.61 -8.31
N GLU A 177 -1.45 16.76 -8.75
CA GLU A 177 -0.63 17.89 -9.19
C GLU A 177 0.19 18.48 -8.02
N ILE A 178 -0.45 18.68 -6.87
CA ILE A 178 0.21 19.23 -5.68
C ILE A 178 1.21 18.22 -5.10
N GLU A 179 0.87 16.92 -5.05
CA GLU A 179 1.80 15.87 -4.66
C GLU A 179 3.01 15.80 -5.60
N SER A 180 2.79 15.86 -6.91
CA SER A 180 3.86 15.86 -7.91
C SER A 180 4.77 17.08 -7.76
N SER A 181 4.19 18.25 -7.49
CA SER A 181 4.93 19.50 -7.25
C SER A 181 5.79 19.41 -5.99
N MET A 182 5.23 18.88 -4.88
CA MET A 182 5.98 18.69 -3.64
C MET A 182 7.09 17.65 -3.81
N HIS A 183 6.80 16.53 -4.48
CA HIS A 183 7.80 15.50 -4.77
C HIS A 183 8.93 16.07 -5.64
N ALA A 184 8.61 16.81 -6.70
CA ALA A 184 9.61 17.45 -7.56
C ALA A 184 10.49 18.46 -6.80
N LEU A 185 9.92 19.22 -5.87
CA LEU A 185 10.67 20.15 -5.02
C LEU A 185 11.68 19.40 -4.12
N LEU A 186 11.24 18.34 -3.44
CA LEU A 186 12.10 17.51 -2.59
C LEU A 186 13.17 16.77 -3.40
N LEU A 187 12.80 16.25 -4.57
CA LEU A 187 13.71 15.59 -5.50
C LEU A 187 14.80 16.55 -5.99
N LYS A 188 14.41 17.77 -6.39
CA LYS A 188 15.36 18.81 -6.79
C LYS A 188 16.35 19.13 -5.67
N GLN A 189 15.88 19.24 -4.43
CA GLN A 189 16.74 19.45 -3.26
C GLN A 189 17.73 18.29 -3.08
N ALA A 190 17.25 17.04 -3.08
CA ALA A 190 18.10 15.87 -2.94
C ALA A 190 19.15 15.77 -4.05
N MET A 191 18.76 16.03 -5.31
CA MET A 191 19.67 16.06 -6.46
C MET A 191 20.75 17.14 -6.34
N ILE A 192 20.41 18.35 -5.87
CA ILE A 192 21.39 19.42 -5.65
C ILE A 192 22.44 18.98 -4.63
N LEU A 193 22.02 18.42 -3.50
CA LEU A 193 22.93 17.96 -2.45
C LEU A 193 23.84 16.82 -2.92
N MET A 194 23.26 15.81 -3.59
CA MET A 194 23.98 14.66 -4.12
C MET A 194 24.99 15.07 -5.20
N LYS A 195 24.54 15.84 -6.21
CA LYS A 195 25.41 16.30 -7.31
C LYS A 195 26.55 17.15 -6.78
N ARG A 196 26.26 18.06 -5.86
CA ARG A 196 27.28 18.87 -5.21
C ARG A 196 28.35 18.01 -4.54
N ARG A 197 27.96 17.01 -3.74
CA ARG A 197 28.92 16.09 -3.09
C ARG A 197 29.82 15.38 -4.11
N GLN A 198 29.24 14.89 -5.19
CA GLN A 198 29.98 14.19 -6.25
C GLN A 198 30.93 15.13 -7.02
N ASP A 199 30.48 16.34 -7.35
CA ASP A 199 31.30 17.35 -8.02
C ASP A 199 32.48 17.76 -7.11
N GLU A 200 32.25 17.97 -5.82
CA GLU A 200 33.31 18.29 -4.85
C GLU A 200 34.35 17.19 -4.70
N LEU A 201 33.90 15.93 -4.62
CA LEU A 201 34.76 14.75 -4.60
C LEU A 201 35.63 14.71 -5.85
N LYS A 202 35.02 14.90 -7.04
CA LYS A 202 35.70 14.87 -8.33
C LYS A 202 36.72 15.99 -8.45
N HIS A 203 36.37 17.22 -8.07
CA HIS A 203 37.27 18.36 -8.11
C HIS A 203 38.46 18.20 -7.15
N GLN A 204 38.22 17.80 -5.89
CA GLN A 204 39.30 17.54 -4.93
C GLN A 204 40.22 16.40 -5.40
N SER A 205 39.64 15.28 -5.86
CA SER A 205 40.41 14.13 -6.34
C SER A 205 41.28 14.49 -7.54
N THR A 206 40.72 15.21 -8.53
CA THR A 206 41.45 15.63 -9.74
C THR A 206 42.60 16.57 -9.40
N TYR A 207 42.35 17.54 -8.52
CA TYR A 207 43.37 18.48 -8.05
C TYR A 207 44.53 17.77 -7.33
N LEU A 208 44.22 16.82 -6.43
CA LEU A 208 45.24 16.07 -5.69
C LEU A 208 46.03 15.11 -6.59
N GLN A 209 45.40 14.54 -7.62
CA GLN A 209 46.10 13.74 -8.62
C GLN A 209 47.09 14.59 -9.44
N GLN A 210 46.71 15.81 -9.82
CA GLN A 210 47.61 16.74 -10.52
C GLN A 210 48.79 17.15 -9.64
N LEU A 211 48.54 17.45 -8.36
CA LEU A 211 49.59 17.75 -7.39
C LEU A 211 50.58 16.60 -7.23
N SER A 212 50.09 15.36 -7.20
CA SER A 212 50.93 14.17 -7.06
C SER A 212 51.81 13.96 -8.30
N ARG A 213 51.27 14.14 -9.51
CA ARG A 213 52.05 14.07 -10.77
C ARG A 213 53.14 15.14 -10.83
N LYS A 214 52.89 16.36 -10.33
CA LYS A 214 53.88 17.45 -10.30
C LYS A 214 55.04 17.17 -9.34
N ALA A 215 54.79 16.44 -8.24
CA ALA A 215 55.84 16.03 -7.32
C ALA A 215 56.80 15.00 -7.96
N GLU A 216 56.32 14.22 -8.93
CA GLU A 216 57.10 13.21 -9.66
C GLU A 216 57.87 13.80 -10.86
N THR A 217 57.33 14.81 -11.54
CA THR A 217 57.96 15.49 -12.67
C THR A 217 58.58 16.83 -12.24
N SER A 218 59.88 16.82 -11.93
CA SER A 218 60.67 17.99 -11.48
C SER A 218 60.87 19.07 -12.57
N THR A 219 59.84 19.47 -13.31
CA THR A 219 59.92 20.48 -14.37
C THR A 219 59.15 21.73 -13.94
N ASN A 220 59.87 22.86 -13.83
CA ASN A 220 59.38 24.20 -13.49
C ASN A 220 58.42 24.79 -14.56
N GLY A 221 57.29 24.15 -14.80
CA GLY A 221 56.18 24.72 -15.54
C GLY A 221 55.08 25.16 -14.57
N ASP A 222 54.90 26.46 -14.39
CA ASP A 222 53.74 27.03 -13.70
C ASP A 222 52.49 26.78 -14.54
N LEU A 223 51.83 25.65 -14.31
CA LEU A 223 50.43 25.51 -14.68
C LEU A 223 49.65 26.23 -13.59
N ALA A 224 49.24 27.46 -13.89
CA ALA A 224 48.26 28.19 -13.10
C ALA A 224 47.09 27.25 -12.82
N ILE A 225 46.78 27.05 -11.53
CA ILE A 225 45.54 26.39 -11.14
C ILE A 225 44.43 27.21 -11.79
N ASP A 226 43.59 26.55 -12.59
CA ASP A 226 42.41 27.18 -13.17
C ASP A 226 41.65 27.93 -12.06
N GLU A 227 41.46 29.24 -12.22
CA GLU A 227 40.88 30.12 -11.18
C GLU A 227 39.55 29.55 -10.66
N LYS A 228 38.78 28.92 -11.54
CA LYS A 228 37.52 28.25 -11.20
C LYS A 228 37.74 27.05 -10.28
N THR A 229 38.75 26.22 -10.52
CA THR A 229 39.11 25.09 -9.65
C THR A 229 39.57 25.57 -8.28
N GLN A 230 40.36 26.64 -8.22
CA GLN A 230 40.80 27.23 -6.96
C GLN A 230 39.62 27.76 -6.14
N TRP A 231 38.73 28.55 -6.76
CA TRP A 231 37.53 29.07 -6.13
C TRP A 231 36.63 27.96 -5.55
N ILE A 232 36.45 26.85 -6.29
CA ILE A 232 35.70 25.68 -5.81
C ILE A 232 36.33 25.10 -4.54
N LEU A 233 37.65 24.89 -4.52
CA LEU A 233 38.34 24.31 -3.36
C LEU A 233 38.23 25.22 -2.12
N GLU A 234 38.34 26.53 -2.32
CA GLU A 234 38.15 27.53 -1.27
C GLU A 234 36.72 27.51 -0.71
N GLU A 235 35.69 27.40 -1.55
CA GLU A 235 34.29 27.29 -1.10
C GLU A 235 34.03 25.99 -0.33
N ILE A 236 34.64 24.88 -0.77
CA ILE A 236 34.54 23.60 -0.04
C ILE A 236 35.16 23.73 1.36
N GLU A 237 36.35 24.33 1.46
CA GLU A 237 37.02 24.53 2.75
C GLU A 237 36.28 25.54 3.64
N SER A 238 35.75 26.62 3.05
CA SER A 238 34.92 27.62 3.75
C SER A 238 33.73 26.99 4.46
N ARG A 239 32.97 26.11 3.78
CA ARG A 239 31.84 25.39 4.41
C ARG A 239 32.31 24.44 5.51
N ARG A 240 33.40 23.70 5.28
CA ARG A 240 33.96 22.81 6.31
C ARG A 240 34.43 23.61 7.54
N ALA A 241 35.05 24.77 7.34
CA ALA A 241 35.47 25.67 8.42
C ALA A 241 34.27 26.21 9.22
N ARG A 242 33.19 26.61 8.54
CA ARG A 242 31.92 27.01 9.20
C ARG A 242 31.36 25.88 10.08
N ARG A 243 31.37 24.63 9.61
CA ARG A 243 30.94 23.47 10.42
C ARG A 243 31.83 23.24 11.64
N ARG A 244 33.15 23.35 11.48
CA ARG A 244 34.09 23.24 12.61
C ARG A 244 33.82 24.31 13.67
N GLN A 245 33.60 25.56 13.26
CA GLN A 245 33.23 26.65 14.16
C GLN A 245 31.92 26.37 14.87
N ALA A 246 30.86 25.99 14.14
CA ALA A 246 29.56 25.69 14.74
C ALA A 246 29.64 24.58 15.81
N ARG A 247 30.42 23.51 15.55
CA ARG A 247 30.64 22.43 16.52
C ARG A 247 31.45 22.85 17.74
N THR A 248 32.45 23.70 17.53
CA THR A 248 33.25 24.25 18.64
C THR A 248 32.35 25.07 19.57
N LEU A 249 31.43 25.87 19.00
CA LEU A 249 30.45 26.62 19.76
C LEU A 249 29.43 25.73 20.49
N SER A 250 29.08 24.57 19.92
CA SER A 250 28.17 23.60 20.53
C SER A 250 28.84 22.66 21.53
N GLY A 251 30.14 22.78 21.78
CA GLY A 251 30.89 21.92 22.69
C GLY A 251 31.17 20.50 22.18
N ASN A 252 31.02 20.23 20.88
CA ASN A 252 31.26 18.92 20.29
C ASN A 252 32.61 18.86 19.55
N CYS A 253 33.70 18.60 20.28
CA CYS A 253 35.07 18.63 19.74
C CYS A 253 35.62 17.29 19.21
N ASP A 254 34.96 16.15 19.48
CA ASP A 254 35.42 14.81 19.09
C ASP A 254 35.03 14.40 17.65
N HIS A 255 34.65 15.37 16.82
CA HIS A 255 34.16 15.12 15.47
C HIS A 255 35.28 14.78 14.47
N GLN A 256 35.18 13.62 13.84
CA GLN A 256 36.07 13.20 12.74
C GLN A 256 35.64 13.83 11.41
N GLU A 257 36.55 14.50 10.71
CA GLU A 257 36.25 15.08 9.40
C GLU A 257 35.83 14.00 8.42
N GLY A 258 34.71 14.21 7.71
CA GLY A 258 34.13 13.20 6.80
C GLY A 258 32.87 12.52 7.37
N THR A 259 32.58 12.69 8.66
CA THR A 259 31.35 12.13 9.28
C THR A 259 30.13 13.07 9.23
N SER A 260 30.26 14.26 8.64
CA SER A 260 29.15 15.21 8.42
C SER A 260 28.14 14.69 7.41
N SER A 261 26.83 15.00 7.55
CA SER A 261 25.81 14.61 6.56
C SER A 261 25.75 15.54 5.35
N ASP A 262 26.31 16.74 5.47
CA ASP A 262 26.40 17.71 4.38
C ASP A 262 25.02 18.02 3.76
N ASP A 263 23.98 18.04 4.59
CA ASP A 263 22.58 18.35 4.23
C ASP A 263 22.31 19.87 4.06
N GLU A 264 23.33 20.72 4.27
CA GLU A 264 23.19 22.18 4.24
C GLU A 264 22.96 22.69 2.82
N LEU A 265 22.03 23.64 2.64
CA LEU A 265 21.84 24.38 1.39
C LEU A 265 22.51 25.76 1.44
N SER A 266 22.69 26.39 0.28
CA SER A 266 23.04 27.82 0.24
C SER A 266 21.88 28.65 0.79
N SER A 267 22.14 29.88 1.24
CA SER A 267 21.07 30.76 1.74
C SER A 267 20.02 31.06 0.68
N ALA A 268 20.44 31.26 -0.57
CA ALA A 268 19.55 31.48 -1.71
C ALA A 268 18.68 30.23 -2.01
N ASP A 269 19.30 29.05 -2.08
CA ASP A 269 18.57 27.80 -2.32
C ASP A 269 17.57 27.50 -1.19
N MET A 270 17.94 27.82 0.06
CA MET A 270 17.06 27.65 1.22
C MET A 270 15.85 28.58 1.13
N THR A 271 16.05 29.86 0.81
CA THR A 271 14.93 30.82 0.65
C THR A 271 14.03 30.46 -0.52
N ASP A 272 14.61 30.01 -1.63
CA ASP A 272 13.84 29.58 -2.81
C ASP A 272 13.03 28.31 -2.50
N PHE A 273 13.64 27.34 -1.82
CA PHE A 273 12.96 26.12 -1.38
C PHE A 273 11.79 26.45 -0.44
N GLN A 274 12.01 27.29 0.58
CA GLN A 274 10.96 27.68 1.53
C GLN A 274 9.81 28.42 0.85
N LYS A 275 10.13 29.30 -0.11
CA LYS A 275 9.12 30.00 -0.91
C LYS A 275 8.30 29.03 -1.74
N SER A 276 8.94 28.17 -2.54
CA SER A 276 8.24 27.17 -3.35
C SER A 276 7.43 26.21 -2.50
N GLN A 277 7.96 25.78 -1.35
CA GLN A 277 7.21 24.96 -0.40
C GLN A 277 5.96 25.71 0.12
N GLY A 278 6.13 26.98 0.49
CA GLY A 278 5.02 27.83 0.95
C GLY A 278 3.92 28.00 -0.09
N ASP A 279 4.29 28.22 -1.35
CA ASP A 279 3.34 28.33 -2.48
C ASP A 279 2.55 27.02 -2.66
N ILE A 280 3.23 25.87 -2.64
CA ILE A 280 2.59 24.54 -2.74
C ILE A 280 1.65 24.29 -1.54
N LEU A 281 2.07 24.65 -0.33
CA LEU A 281 1.24 24.52 0.88
C LEU A 281 0.05 25.49 0.90
N GLN A 282 0.12 26.60 0.19
CA GLN A 282 -1.03 27.49 0.01
C GLN A 282 -2.07 26.85 -0.91
N ASP A 283 -1.65 26.21 -1.99
CA ASP A 283 -2.56 25.50 -2.90
C ASP A 283 -3.12 24.23 -2.28
N HIS A 284 -2.33 23.53 -1.46
CA HIS A 284 -2.77 22.42 -0.61
C HIS A 284 -4.00 22.77 0.24
N LYS A 285 -4.02 23.95 0.85
CA LYS A 285 -5.15 24.40 1.69
C LYS A 285 -6.43 24.65 0.91
N LYS A 286 -6.34 24.93 -0.40
CA LYS A 286 -7.49 25.24 -1.25
C LYS A 286 -8.20 24.00 -1.79
N ILE A 287 -7.59 22.80 -1.71
CA ILE A 287 -8.12 21.57 -2.34
C ILE A 287 -9.58 21.31 -1.94
N PHE A 288 -9.89 21.45 -0.65
CA PHE A 288 -11.21 21.15 -0.06
C PHE A 288 -11.91 22.38 0.55
N GLU A 289 -11.47 23.59 0.23
CA GLU A 289 -12.06 24.84 0.79
C GLU A 289 -13.55 24.98 0.44
N ASP A 290 -13.96 24.46 -0.71
CA ASP A 290 -15.32 24.46 -1.24
C ASP A 290 -16.13 23.21 -0.88
N VAL A 291 -15.56 22.29 -0.08
CA VAL A 291 -16.16 21.00 0.24
C VAL A 291 -16.61 20.95 1.70
N HIS A 292 -17.83 20.47 1.92
CA HIS A 292 -18.37 20.29 3.27
C HIS A 292 -17.63 19.19 4.04
N ASP A 293 -17.40 19.39 5.34
CA ASP A 293 -16.60 18.49 6.19
C ASP A 293 -17.05 17.02 6.15
N ASP A 294 -18.36 16.76 6.03
CA ASP A 294 -18.92 15.41 5.83
C ASP A 294 -18.30 14.63 4.64
N PHE A 295 -17.66 15.30 3.67
CA PHE A 295 -17.08 14.66 2.48
C PHE A 295 -15.55 14.76 2.39
N CYS A 296 -14.88 15.52 3.25
CA CYS A 296 -13.42 15.67 3.25
C CYS A 296 -12.76 15.32 4.59
N ASN A 297 -13.50 15.33 5.70
CA ASN A 297 -12.98 14.96 7.00
C ASN A 297 -13.10 13.45 7.23
N ILE A 298 -11.95 12.78 7.42
CA ILE A 298 -11.85 11.32 7.60
C ILE A 298 -12.68 10.84 8.81
N GLN A 299 -12.62 11.57 9.94
CA GLN A 299 -13.38 11.20 11.14
C GLN A 299 -14.88 11.26 10.88
N ASN A 300 -15.38 12.33 10.25
CA ASN A 300 -16.81 12.46 9.95
C ASN A 300 -17.29 11.35 9.01
N ILE A 301 -16.49 11.01 7.99
CA ILE A 301 -16.80 9.91 7.06
C ILE A 301 -16.87 8.58 7.82
N LEU A 302 -15.87 8.28 8.66
CA LEU A 302 -15.84 7.05 9.44
C LEU A 302 -16.99 6.98 10.45
N LEU A 303 -17.38 8.09 11.08
CA LEU A 303 -18.55 8.16 11.96
C LEU A 303 -19.85 7.80 11.24
N LYS A 304 -20.03 8.20 9.97
CA LYS A 304 -21.20 7.76 9.17
C LYS A 304 -21.20 6.25 8.95
N PHE A 305 -20.04 5.68 8.60
CA PHE A 305 -19.90 4.23 8.45
C PHE A 305 -20.11 3.48 9.77
N GLN A 306 -19.67 4.05 10.89
CA GLN A 306 -19.88 3.50 12.22
C GLN A 306 -21.37 3.48 12.56
N GLN A 307 -22.11 4.57 12.33
CA GLN A 307 -23.54 4.62 12.55
C GLN A 307 -24.32 3.56 11.74
N TRP A 308 -23.87 3.28 10.52
CA TRP A 308 -24.46 2.20 9.71
C TRP A 308 -24.10 0.82 10.24
N ARG A 309 -22.86 0.62 10.66
CA ARG A 309 -22.38 -0.63 11.27
C ARG A 309 -23.18 -0.97 12.54
N GLU A 310 -23.39 0.00 13.42
CA GLU A 310 -24.14 -0.17 14.67
C GLU A 310 -25.63 -0.43 14.44
N LYS A 311 -26.25 0.25 13.47
CA LYS A 311 -27.69 0.11 13.18
C LYS A 311 -28.02 -1.14 12.34
N PHE A 312 -27.12 -1.55 11.45
CA PHE A 312 -27.35 -2.60 10.45
C PHE A 312 -26.10 -3.50 10.28
N PRO A 313 -25.65 -4.22 11.32
CA PRO A 313 -24.37 -4.93 11.30
C PRO A 313 -24.30 -6.04 10.24
N ASP A 314 -25.33 -6.87 10.10
CA ASP A 314 -25.31 -7.98 9.13
C ASP A 314 -25.26 -7.45 7.69
N SER A 315 -26.10 -6.47 7.34
CA SER A 315 -26.08 -5.84 6.01
C SER A 315 -24.79 -5.07 5.73
N TYR A 316 -24.16 -4.49 6.76
CA TYR A 316 -22.88 -3.80 6.63
C TYR A 316 -21.77 -4.77 6.21
N TYR A 317 -21.65 -5.90 6.91
CA TYR A 317 -20.61 -6.89 6.64
C TYR A 317 -20.88 -7.71 5.37
N GLU A 318 -22.14 -8.02 5.05
CA GLU A 318 -22.54 -8.67 3.80
C GLU A 318 -22.19 -7.81 2.56
N ALA A 319 -22.18 -6.48 2.71
CA ALA A 319 -21.78 -5.55 1.65
C ALA A 319 -20.25 -5.33 1.55
N PHE A 320 -19.45 -6.03 2.35
CA PHE A 320 -17.98 -5.96 2.34
C PHE A 320 -17.41 -4.54 2.51
N ILE A 321 -18.11 -3.66 3.26
CA ILE A 321 -17.78 -2.23 3.35
C ILE A 321 -16.36 -1.99 3.88
N GLY A 322 -15.90 -2.79 4.85
CA GLY A 322 -14.53 -2.68 5.38
C GLY A 322 -13.43 -2.83 4.32
N LEU A 323 -13.69 -3.55 3.21
CA LEU A 323 -12.74 -3.67 2.09
C LEU A 323 -12.71 -2.42 1.19
N CYS A 324 -13.76 -1.59 1.25
CA CYS A 324 -13.94 -0.39 0.45
C CYS A 324 -13.42 0.86 1.16
N ILE A 325 -13.53 0.94 2.49
CA ILE A 325 -13.08 2.09 3.29
C ILE A 325 -11.64 2.52 2.96
N PRO A 326 -10.63 1.63 2.90
CA PRO A 326 -9.28 2.04 2.56
C PRO A 326 -9.17 2.72 1.20
N LYS A 327 -10.02 2.36 0.23
CA LYS A 327 -10.04 2.98 -1.10
C LYS A 327 -10.65 4.38 -1.05
N LEU A 328 -11.71 4.56 -0.26
CA LEU A 328 -12.37 5.85 -0.07
C LEU A 328 -11.48 6.85 0.69
N LEU A 329 -10.74 6.37 1.69
CA LEU A 329 -9.86 7.22 2.48
C LEU A 329 -8.56 7.61 1.75
N ASN A 330 -8.13 6.82 0.75
CA ASN A 330 -6.84 7.00 0.11
C ASN A 330 -6.58 8.44 -0.40
N PRO A 331 -7.48 9.10 -1.14
CA PRO A 331 -7.26 10.49 -1.58
C PRO A 331 -7.13 11.48 -0.41
N LEU A 332 -7.91 11.29 0.65
CA LEU A 332 -7.89 12.17 1.82
C LEU A 332 -6.60 12.02 2.63
N ILE A 333 -6.15 10.77 2.81
CA ILE A 333 -4.88 10.46 3.48
C ILE A 333 -3.72 11.02 2.67
N ARG A 334 -3.73 10.86 1.34
CA ARG A 334 -2.74 11.47 0.44
C ARG A 334 -2.61 12.97 0.65
N VAL A 335 -3.73 13.68 0.78
CA VAL A 335 -3.74 15.12 1.09
C VAL A 335 -3.11 15.44 2.44
N GLN A 336 -3.40 14.67 3.48
CA GLN A 336 -2.77 14.85 4.80
C GLN A 336 -1.26 14.58 4.76
N LEU A 337 -0.82 13.69 3.87
CA LEU A 337 0.59 13.35 3.74
C LEU A 337 1.38 14.37 2.92
N ILE A 338 0.78 15.30 2.17
CA ILE A 338 1.51 16.22 1.27
C ILE A 338 2.72 16.89 1.94
N ASP A 339 2.57 17.45 3.14
CA ASP A 339 3.66 18.09 3.88
C ASP A 339 4.52 17.12 4.72
N TRP A 340 4.13 15.84 4.77
CA TRP A 340 4.87 14.84 5.51
C TRP A 340 6.13 14.41 4.76
N ASN A 341 7.27 14.60 5.44
CA ASN A 341 8.58 14.13 5.01
C ASN A 341 9.17 13.17 6.07
N PRO A 342 9.27 11.86 5.79
CA PRO A 342 9.76 10.85 6.74
C PRO A 342 11.27 10.94 7.02
N LEU A 343 12.02 11.76 6.28
CA LEU A 343 13.47 11.90 6.40
C LEU A 343 13.89 13.02 7.35
N LYS A 344 12.95 13.89 7.76
CA LYS A 344 13.21 14.97 8.73
C LYS A 344 13.16 14.44 10.16
N PHE A 345 14.09 14.90 11.00
CA PHE A 345 14.17 14.48 12.40
C PHE A 345 12.94 14.91 13.24
N ASP A 346 12.35 16.06 12.92
CA ASP A 346 11.15 16.62 13.54
C ASP A 346 9.84 16.19 12.85
N SER A 347 9.90 15.18 11.99
CA SER A 347 8.73 14.66 11.31
C SER A 347 7.71 14.09 12.28
N ILE A 348 6.43 14.38 12.05
CA ILE A 348 5.35 13.83 12.86
C ILE A 348 5.28 12.31 12.70
N GLY A 349 5.22 11.59 13.83
CA GLY A 349 5.10 10.14 13.81
C GLY A 349 3.75 9.71 13.23
N LEU A 350 3.72 8.59 12.51
CA LEU A 350 2.51 8.10 11.84
C LEU A 350 1.32 7.94 12.80
N LYS A 351 1.56 7.43 14.01
CA LYS A 351 0.53 7.24 15.04
C LYS A 351 -0.11 8.54 15.54
N GLN A 352 0.58 9.68 15.36
CA GLN A 352 0.11 10.99 15.79
C GLN A 352 -0.71 11.70 14.70
N MET A 353 -0.77 11.13 13.49
CA MET A 353 -1.48 11.75 12.38
C MET A 353 -3.00 11.59 12.55
N PRO A 354 -3.79 12.62 12.18
CA PRO A 354 -5.25 12.59 12.35
C PRO A 354 -5.93 11.41 11.65
N TRP A 355 -5.48 11.05 10.44
CA TRP A 355 -6.03 9.89 9.73
C TRP A 355 -5.79 8.57 10.47
N PHE A 356 -4.65 8.44 11.17
CA PHE A 356 -4.28 7.21 11.87
C PHE A 356 -5.16 7.04 13.10
N THR A 357 -5.25 8.09 13.93
CA THR A 357 -6.10 8.09 15.13
C THR A 357 -7.58 7.87 14.76
N SER A 358 -8.07 8.49 13.68
CA SER A 358 -9.45 8.31 13.22
C SER A 358 -9.76 6.86 12.83
N ILE A 359 -8.81 6.18 12.19
CA ILE A 359 -8.96 4.76 11.82
C ILE A 359 -8.88 3.86 13.04
N GLU A 360 -7.95 4.11 13.97
CA GLU A 360 -7.86 3.35 15.22
C GLU A 360 -9.15 3.44 16.02
N GLU A 361 -9.67 4.65 16.26
CA GLU A 361 -10.95 4.85 16.96
C GLU A 361 -12.12 4.12 16.27
N PHE A 362 -12.16 4.13 14.93
CA PHE A 362 -13.16 3.40 14.15
C PHE A 362 -13.04 1.87 14.28
N ILE A 363 -11.82 1.34 14.42
CA ILE A 363 -11.56 -0.09 14.61
C ILE A 363 -11.89 -0.48 16.06
N ASP A 364 -11.47 0.30 17.04
CA ASP A 364 -11.67 0.01 18.47
C ASP A 364 -13.15 -0.01 18.85
N SER A 365 -13.94 0.90 18.28
CA SER A 365 -15.41 0.91 18.44
C SER A 365 -16.10 -0.37 17.90
N SER A 366 -15.41 -1.21 17.11
CA SER A 366 -15.94 -2.51 16.67
C SER A 366 -15.72 -3.65 17.68
N MET A 367 -14.88 -3.45 18.70
CA MET A 367 -14.44 -4.52 19.61
C MET A 367 -15.37 -4.76 20.80
N GLU A 368 -16.40 -3.93 21.00
CA GLU A 368 -17.42 -4.15 22.05
C GLU A 368 -18.38 -5.32 21.72
N ASP A 369 -18.55 -5.65 20.44
CA ASP A 369 -19.42 -6.74 19.96
C ASP A 369 -18.65 -8.06 19.81
N SER A 370 -18.40 -8.72 20.95
CA SER A 370 -17.66 -9.99 21.14
C SER A 370 -18.13 -11.24 20.36
N LYS A 371 -19.00 -11.13 19.33
CA LYS A 371 -19.63 -12.30 18.69
C LYS A 371 -19.04 -12.77 17.36
N LYS A 372 -18.11 -12.08 16.72
CA LYS A 372 -17.49 -12.55 15.46
C LYS A 372 -16.02 -12.13 15.37
N GLU A 373 -15.09 -13.07 15.56
CA GLU A 373 -13.64 -12.79 15.66
C GLU A 373 -12.96 -12.25 14.39
N ASN A 374 -13.61 -12.30 13.21
CA ASN A 374 -13.01 -11.99 11.90
C ASN A 374 -13.74 -10.89 11.10
N HIS A 375 -13.82 -9.66 11.63
CA HIS A 375 -14.34 -8.53 10.86
C HIS A 375 -13.29 -7.97 9.89
N SER A 376 -13.71 -7.70 8.65
CA SER A 376 -12.90 -7.05 7.61
C SER A 376 -12.29 -5.71 8.06
N ASP A 377 -12.92 -5.06 9.01
CA ASP A 377 -12.59 -3.72 9.49
C ASP A 377 -11.24 -3.68 10.21
N LYS A 378 -10.86 -4.76 10.91
CA LYS A 378 -9.54 -4.91 11.54
C LYS A 378 -8.38 -4.80 10.53
N LYS A 379 -8.65 -5.06 9.25
CA LYS A 379 -7.65 -4.99 8.17
C LYS A 379 -7.57 -3.61 7.51
N ILE A 380 -8.41 -2.65 7.89
CA ILE A 380 -8.44 -1.31 7.27
C ILE A 380 -7.09 -0.63 7.43
N LEU A 381 -6.53 -0.62 8.64
CA LEU A 381 -5.25 0.03 8.92
C LEU A 381 -4.11 -0.61 8.12
N SER A 382 -4.00 -1.94 8.13
CA SER A 382 -3.02 -2.67 7.29
C SER A 382 -3.19 -2.35 5.80
N ALA A 383 -4.43 -2.31 5.30
CA ALA A 383 -4.71 -2.02 3.90
C ALA A 383 -4.32 -0.59 3.50
N VAL A 384 -4.56 0.40 4.37
CA VAL A 384 -4.14 1.79 4.16
C VAL A 384 -2.61 1.90 4.17
N ILE A 385 -1.93 1.29 5.14
CA ILE A 385 -0.47 1.28 5.21
C ILE A 385 0.13 0.69 3.92
N ASN A 386 -0.36 -0.48 3.50
CA ASN A 386 0.15 -1.17 2.32
C ASN A 386 -0.14 -0.43 1.00
N LYS A 387 -1.28 0.26 0.89
CA LYS A 387 -1.70 0.89 -0.38
C LYS A 387 -1.37 2.39 -0.49
N THR A 388 -1.08 3.05 0.62
CA THR A 388 -0.87 4.51 0.65
C THR A 388 0.48 4.88 1.23
N ILE A 389 0.85 4.32 2.40
CA ILE A 389 2.08 4.73 3.10
C ILE A 389 3.32 4.07 2.49
N ILE A 390 3.29 2.77 2.25
CA ILE A 390 4.43 2.03 1.68
C ILE A 390 4.85 2.55 0.31
N PRO A 391 3.95 2.74 -0.68
CA PRO A 391 4.34 3.27 -1.99
C PRO A 391 5.02 4.65 -1.86
N ARG A 392 4.48 5.52 -1.01
CA ARG A 392 5.09 6.83 -0.74
C ARG A 392 6.48 6.71 -0.13
N LEU A 393 6.69 5.81 0.84
CA LEU A 393 8.01 5.57 1.40
C LEU A 393 9.00 5.03 0.38
N ILE A 394 8.56 4.16 -0.53
CA ILE A 394 9.39 3.67 -1.64
C ILE A 394 9.86 4.86 -2.49
N ASP A 395 8.97 5.79 -2.86
CA ASP A 395 9.35 6.98 -3.63
C ASP A 395 10.40 7.83 -2.89
N PHE A 396 10.25 8.01 -1.57
CA PHE A 396 11.27 8.68 -0.75
C PHE A 396 12.60 7.94 -0.77
N VAL A 397 12.58 6.61 -0.62
CA VAL A 397 13.80 5.76 -0.61
C VAL A 397 14.52 5.80 -1.95
N GLU A 398 13.80 5.72 -3.06
CA GLU A 398 14.39 5.64 -4.40
C GLU A 398 14.99 6.96 -4.85
N PHE A 399 14.30 8.06 -4.58
CA PHE A 399 14.60 9.33 -5.23
C PHE A 399 15.14 10.42 -4.29
N ILE A 400 14.82 10.38 -2.99
CA ILE A 400 15.07 11.49 -2.07
C ILE A 400 16.08 11.12 -0.99
N TRP A 401 15.98 9.91 -0.42
CA TRP A 401 16.83 9.45 0.68
C TRP A 401 18.29 9.35 0.27
N ASP A 402 19.14 9.87 1.16
CA ASP A 402 20.57 9.77 1.08
C ASP A 402 21.14 8.84 2.16
N PRO A 403 21.66 7.65 1.80
CA PRO A 403 22.28 6.71 2.74
C PRO A 403 23.49 7.26 3.50
N LEU A 404 24.15 8.32 3.00
CA LEU A 404 25.24 8.98 3.71
C LEU A 404 24.75 9.94 4.81
N SER A 405 23.46 10.30 4.84
CA SER A 405 22.90 11.13 5.90
C SER A 405 22.40 10.28 7.07
N THR A 406 23.06 10.41 8.23
CA THR A 406 22.69 9.65 9.45
C THR A 406 21.35 10.11 10.02
N SER A 407 21.05 11.41 9.95
CA SER A 407 19.76 11.98 10.39
C SER A 407 18.61 11.41 9.56
N GLN A 408 18.72 11.46 8.23
CA GLN A 408 17.70 10.90 7.34
C GLN A 408 17.53 9.39 7.55
N THR A 409 18.65 8.65 7.65
CA THR A 409 18.64 7.20 7.86
C THR A 409 17.97 6.82 9.18
N THR A 410 18.30 7.51 10.27
CA THR A 410 17.71 7.23 11.59
C THR A 410 16.22 7.55 11.62
N SER A 411 15.81 8.67 11.01
CA SER A 411 14.40 9.05 10.90
C SER A 411 13.60 8.02 10.09
N LEU A 412 14.13 7.61 8.93
CA LEU A 412 13.49 6.63 8.07
C LEU A 412 13.34 5.26 8.77
N ILE A 413 14.38 4.80 9.46
CA ILE A 413 14.34 3.56 10.27
C ILE A 413 13.23 3.62 11.33
N THR A 414 13.04 4.77 11.97
CA THR A 414 12.00 4.96 13.00
C THR A 414 10.59 4.81 12.43
N HIS A 415 10.33 5.40 11.27
CA HIS A 415 9.05 5.28 10.57
C HIS A 415 8.82 3.85 10.05
N CYS A 416 9.85 3.23 9.46
CA CYS A 416 9.79 1.84 9.02
C CYS A 416 9.51 0.88 10.17
N ARG A 417 10.14 1.07 11.34
CA ARG A 417 9.87 0.25 12.53
C ARG A 417 8.42 0.37 12.98
N THR A 418 7.90 1.59 13.06
CA THR A 418 6.50 1.86 13.41
C THR A 418 5.55 1.13 12.46
N ILE A 419 5.79 1.18 11.15
CA ILE A 419 4.97 0.49 10.15
C ILE A 419 4.99 -1.03 10.33
N LEU A 420 6.15 -1.58 10.64
CA LEU A 420 6.32 -3.03 10.78
C LEU A 420 5.69 -3.57 12.05
N GLU A 421 5.75 -2.81 13.14
CA GLU A 421 5.01 -3.09 14.37
C GLU A 421 3.51 -3.16 14.06
N GLU A 422 2.96 -2.16 13.37
CA GLU A 422 1.54 -2.11 12.98
C GLU A 422 1.14 -3.17 11.95
N GLN A 423 2.05 -3.71 11.15
CA GLN A 423 1.70 -4.81 10.25
C GLN A 423 1.70 -6.16 10.98
N SER A 424 2.59 -6.33 11.96
CA SER A 424 2.71 -7.57 12.72
C SER A 424 1.53 -7.87 13.64
N THR A 425 0.78 -6.84 14.03
CA THR A 425 -0.44 -6.97 14.85
C THR A 425 -1.62 -7.53 14.06
N PHE A 426 -1.65 -7.36 12.73
CA PHE A 426 -2.81 -7.71 11.89
C PHE A 426 -2.55 -8.82 10.84
N GLU A 427 -1.29 -9.19 10.54
CA GLU A 427 -0.95 -10.21 9.53
C GLU A 427 0.12 -11.21 10.00
N ASN A 428 -0.16 -12.51 9.83
CA ASN A 428 0.85 -13.59 9.89
C ASN A 428 1.60 -13.77 8.56
N GLU A 429 1.19 -13.08 7.48
CA GLU A 429 1.82 -13.18 6.15
C GLU A 429 2.63 -11.92 5.82
N VAL A 430 3.82 -12.10 5.25
CA VAL A 430 4.67 -10.98 4.83
C VAL A 430 4.05 -10.29 3.62
N SER A 431 3.51 -9.09 3.82
CA SER A 431 2.90 -8.30 2.74
C SER A 431 3.87 -8.04 1.59
N LYS A 432 3.37 -8.07 0.34
CA LYS A 432 4.17 -7.77 -0.86
C LYS A 432 4.81 -6.37 -0.76
N GLY A 433 4.07 -5.38 -0.25
CA GLY A 433 4.56 -4.02 -0.05
C GLY A 433 5.78 -3.94 0.86
N LYS A 434 5.82 -4.71 1.96
CA LYS A 434 6.99 -4.78 2.85
C LYS A 434 8.23 -5.29 2.12
N LYS A 435 8.08 -6.33 1.28
CA LYS A 435 9.18 -6.88 0.48
C LYS A 435 9.70 -5.85 -0.53
N ASP A 436 8.80 -5.15 -1.20
CA ASP A 436 9.15 -4.12 -2.19
C ASP A 436 9.88 -2.95 -1.53
N LEU A 437 9.45 -2.50 -0.34
CA LEU A 437 10.14 -1.48 0.45
C LEU A 437 11.57 -1.88 0.81
N PHE A 438 11.75 -3.09 1.37
CA PHE A 438 13.09 -3.58 1.72
C PHE A 438 13.98 -3.75 0.50
N LYS A 439 13.44 -4.23 -0.62
CA LYS A 439 14.18 -4.33 -1.88
C LYS A 439 14.65 -2.96 -2.36
N SER A 440 13.79 -1.95 -2.27
CA SER A 440 14.12 -0.56 -2.64
C SER A 440 15.24 0.02 -1.76
N ILE A 441 15.15 -0.17 -0.43
CA ILE A 441 16.18 0.26 0.54
C ILE A 441 17.54 -0.39 0.21
N VAL A 442 17.56 -1.71 0.01
CA VAL A 442 18.77 -2.46 -0.31
C VAL A 442 19.35 -2.00 -1.65
N SER A 443 18.50 -1.77 -2.67
CA SER A 443 18.93 -1.24 -3.97
C SER A 443 19.58 0.13 -3.82
N ARG A 444 18.97 1.04 -3.06
CA ARG A 444 19.48 2.39 -2.83
C ARG A 444 20.82 2.37 -2.09
N MET A 445 20.99 1.51 -1.08
CA MET A 445 22.26 1.30 -0.38
C MET A 445 23.34 0.77 -1.33
N LYS A 446 23.03 -0.25 -2.16
CA LYS A 446 23.98 -0.78 -3.15
C LYS A 446 24.47 0.33 -4.07
N LYS A 447 23.55 1.15 -4.59
CA LYS A 447 23.88 2.30 -5.42
C LYS A 447 24.79 3.29 -4.71
N ALA A 448 24.51 3.65 -3.45
CA ALA A 448 25.38 4.55 -2.69
C ALA A 448 26.79 3.97 -2.45
N ILE A 449 26.91 2.66 -2.21
CA ILE A 449 28.22 2.00 -2.08
C ILE A 449 29.01 2.06 -3.40
N ASP A 450 28.36 1.80 -4.53
CA ASP A 450 29.03 1.74 -5.83
C ASP A 450 29.33 3.14 -6.41
N ASP A 451 28.44 4.12 -6.22
CA ASP A 451 28.54 5.46 -6.84
C ASP A 451 29.26 6.49 -5.94
N ASP A 452 29.10 6.42 -4.61
CA ASP A 452 29.50 7.51 -3.70
C ASP A 452 30.73 7.19 -2.82
N VAL A 453 31.18 5.93 -2.76
CA VAL A 453 32.36 5.54 -1.96
C VAL A 453 33.63 5.60 -2.79
N PHE A 454 34.53 6.51 -2.40
CA PHE A 454 35.83 6.66 -3.04
C PHE A 454 36.91 6.96 -2.01
N ILE A 455 37.80 5.99 -1.73
CA ILE A 455 38.96 6.18 -0.85
C ILE A 455 40.24 6.09 -1.71
N PRO A 456 40.92 7.22 -2.00
CA PRO A 456 42.13 7.19 -2.80
C PRO A 456 43.29 6.54 -2.04
N LEU A 457 44.18 5.89 -2.78
CA LEU A 457 45.45 5.38 -2.27
C LEU A 457 46.57 6.29 -2.75
N TYR A 458 47.41 6.73 -1.82
CA TYR A 458 48.57 7.59 -2.09
C TYR A 458 49.85 6.88 -1.63
N PRO A 459 51.02 7.20 -2.22
CA PRO A 459 52.31 6.70 -1.74
C PRO A 459 52.56 7.10 -0.28
N GLU A 460 53.28 6.27 0.48
CA GLU A 460 53.59 6.52 1.90
C GLU A 460 54.20 7.91 2.12
N SER A 461 55.13 8.34 1.26
CA SER A 461 55.78 9.66 1.33
C SER A 461 54.81 10.85 1.26
N ALA A 462 53.63 10.68 0.62
CA ALA A 462 52.61 11.73 0.54
C ALA A 462 51.69 11.76 1.77
N VAL A 463 51.62 10.66 2.53
CA VAL A 463 50.70 10.45 3.66
C VAL A 463 51.42 10.51 5.02
N GLU A 464 52.74 10.29 5.04
CA GLU A 464 53.59 10.42 6.24
C GLU A 464 53.36 11.75 6.98
N ASN A 465 53.27 12.85 6.22
CA ASN A 465 52.87 14.13 6.79
C ASN A 465 51.34 14.21 6.90
N LYS A 466 50.81 14.00 8.11
CA LYS A 466 49.37 14.13 8.43
C LYS A 466 48.75 15.48 8.06
N THR A 467 49.58 16.52 7.90
CA THR A 467 49.10 17.85 7.50
C THR A 467 48.94 18.03 5.99
N SER A 468 49.41 17.05 5.19
CA SER A 468 49.37 17.11 3.73
C SER A 468 47.92 17.11 3.21
N PRO A 469 47.66 17.77 2.06
CA PRO A 469 46.35 17.76 1.43
C PRO A 469 45.86 16.33 1.10
N GLN A 470 46.76 15.45 0.67
CA GLN A 470 46.49 14.05 0.34
C GLN A 470 46.06 13.25 1.58
N SER A 471 46.80 13.36 2.68
CA SER A 471 46.48 12.69 3.95
C SER A 471 45.12 13.13 4.47
N LYS A 472 44.88 14.46 4.54
CA LYS A 472 43.58 15.01 4.97
C LYS A 472 42.41 14.56 4.09
N PHE A 473 42.59 14.49 2.78
CA PHE A 473 41.53 14.05 1.88
C PHE A 473 41.24 12.55 2.02
N GLN A 474 42.29 11.71 2.04
CA GLN A 474 42.14 10.27 2.27
C GLN A 474 41.44 9.99 3.60
N GLU A 475 41.82 10.70 4.66
CA GLU A 475 41.21 10.58 5.98
C GLU A 475 39.71 10.88 5.95
N ARG A 476 39.32 12.00 5.32
CA ARG A 476 37.91 12.36 5.15
C ARG A 476 37.12 11.30 4.38
N GLN A 477 37.70 10.75 3.33
CA GLN A 477 37.05 9.71 2.54
C GLN A 477 36.90 8.41 3.33
N PHE A 478 37.90 8.05 4.14
CA PHE A 478 37.80 6.91 5.04
C PHE A 478 36.65 7.07 6.04
N TRP A 479 36.58 8.21 6.74
CA TRP A 479 35.52 8.48 7.70
C TRP A 479 34.13 8.57 7.06
N SER A 480 34.03 9.11 5.84
CA SER A 480 32.79 9.10 5.06
C SER A 480 32.33 7.68 4.73
N GLY A 481 33.25 6.82 4.26
CA GLY A 481 32.97 5.41 4.00
C GLY A 481 32.58 4.65 5.28
N LEU A 482 33.25 4.93 6.41
CA LEU A 482 32.93 4.34 7.69
C LEU A 482 31.59 4.83 8.25
N LYS A 483 31.20 6.07 7.97
CA LYS A 483 29.88 6.61 8.29
C LYS A 483 28.79 5.89 7.49
N LEU A 484 29.00 5.67 6.18
CA LEU A 484 28.07 4.88 5.38
C LEU A 484 27.95 3.45 5.92
N PHE A 485 29.08 2.85 6.34
CA PHE A 485 29.10 1.54 6.98
C PHE A 485 28.23 1.52 8.23
N HIS A 486 28.40 2.49 9.13
CA HIS A 486 27.53 2.65 10.29
C HIS A 486 26.06 2.78 9.90
N ASN A 487 25.74 3.68 8.96
CA ASN A 487 24.36 3.92 8.53
C ASN A 487 23.70 2.67 7.93
N ILE A 488 24.44 1.83 7.20
CA ILE A 488 23.93 0.54 6.70
C ILE A 488 23.62 -0.40 7.87
N LEU A 489 24.52 -0.50 8.85
CA LEU A 489 24.36 -1.40 9.99
C LEU A 489 23.28 -0.96 10.98
N LEU A 490 22.88 0.31 11.00
CA LEU A 490 21.72 0.79 11.76
C LEU A 490 20.40 0.08 11.39
N TRP A 491 20.32 -0.52 10.21
CA TRP A 491 19.15 -1.28 9.76
C TRP A 491 19.07 -2.68 10.36
N ASN A 492 20.02 -3.06 11.22
CA ASN A 492 19.95 -4.27 12.02
C ASN A 492 18.62 -4.38 12.78
N GLY A 493 18.03 -5.57 12.73
CA GLY A 493 16.70 -5.84 13.29
C GLY A 493 15.51 -5.50 12.38
N LEU A 494 15.72 -4.77 11.28
CA LEU A 494 14.69 -4.56 10.24
C LEU A 494 15.00 -5.36 8.97
N LEU A 495 16.25 -5.32 8.50
CA LEU A 495 16.72 -6.09 7.36
C LEU A 495 17.31 -7.43 7.80
N PRO A 496 17.29 -8.47 6.93
CA PRO A 496 17.95 -9.74 7.22
C PRO A 496 19.46 -9.58 7.41
N ASP A 497 20.02 -10.29 8.39
CA ASP A 497 21.45 -10.22 8.72
C ASP A 497 22.36 -10.56 7.54
N ASP A 498 22.03 -11.59 6.76
CA ASP A 498 22.78 -11.97 5.55
C ASP A 498 22.90 -10.81 4.55
N THR A 499 21.85 -10.00 4.40
CA THR A 499 21.84 -8.86 3.50
C THR A 499 22.73 -7.74 4.04
N LEU A 500 22.66 -7.46 5.35
CA LEU A 500 23.51 -6.45 5.99
C LEU A 500 24.98 -6.86 5.98
N GLN A 501 25.28 -8.14 6.18
CA GLN A 501 26.63 -8.68 6.06
C GLN A 501 27.15 -8.61 4.62
N GLU A 502 26.31 -8.86 3.60
CA GLU A 502 26.68 -8.69 2.20
C GLU A 502 27.03 -7.22 1.89
N LEU A 503 26.18 -6.27 2.30
CA LEU A 503 26.38 -4.85 2.02
C LEU A 503 27.51 -4.24 2.85
N GLY A 504 27.43 -4.35 4.17
CA GLY A 504 28.36 -3.75 5.11
C GLY A 504 29.72 -4.43 5.10
N LEU A 505 29.77 -5.75 5.29
CA LEU A 505 31.05 -6.47 5.44
C LEU A 505 31.73 -6.76 4.11
N ARG A 506 31.01 -7.37 3.15
CA ARG A 506 31.63 -7.74 1.86
C ARG A 506 31.81 -6.55 0.93
N LYS A 507 30.74 -5.82 0.62
CA LYS A 507 30.76 -4.76 -0.40
C LYS A 507 31.42 -3.47 0.07
N LEU A 508 31.39 -3.14 1.36
CA LEU A 508 31.94 -1.88 1.88
C LEU A 508 33.23 -2.07 2.68
N LEU A 509 33.19 -2.83 3.79
CA LEU A 509 34.36 -3.05 4.66
C LEU A 509 35.51 -3.70 3.90
N ASN A 510 35.30 -4.89 3.33
CA ASN A 510 36.37 -5.66 2.67
C ASN A 510 36.87 -4.99 1.38
N ARG A 511 35.97 -4.36 0.61
CA ARG A 511 36.32 -3.77 -0.70
C ARG A 511 36.96 -2.38 -0.60
N TYR A 512 36.65 -1.59 0.44
CA TYR A 512 37.13 -0.21 0.53
C TYR A 512 37.89 0.06 1.83
N LEU A 513 37.27 -0.16 2.99
CA LEU A 513 37.84 0.24 4.28
C LEU A 513 39.09 -0.57 4.65
N ILE A 514 39.07 -1.90 4.51
CA ILE A 514 40.23 -2.75 4.78
C ILE A 514 41.37 -2.44 3.81
N ILE A 515 41.06 -2.20 2.53
CA ILE A 515 42.09 -1.84 1.54
C ILE A 515 42.77 -0.53 1.95
N ALA A 516 42.01 0.47 2.41
CA ALA A 516 42.58 1.71 2.92
C ALA A 516 43.46 1.48 4.16
N LEU A 517 43.01 0.65 5.11
CA LEU A 517 43.76 0.32 6.32
C LEU A 517 45.06 -0.45 6.04
N LEU A 518 45.04 -1.38 5.08
CA LEU A 518 46.22 -2.14 4.66
C LEU A 518 47.35 -1.26 4.10
N ASN A 519 46.99 -0.13 3.51
CA ASN A 519 47.92 0.85 2.94
C ASN A 519 48.24 2.00 3.91
N ALA A 520 47.74 1.97 5.15
CA ALA A 520 48.02 2.96 6.17
C ALA A 520 49.25 2.56 7.01
N ILE A 521 49.96 3.57 7.53
CA ILE A 521 51.07 3.36 8.46
C ILE A 521 50.50 2.86 9.79
N PRO A 522 50.93 1.68 10.31
CA PRO A 522 50.44 1.17 11.59
C PRO A 522 50.72 2.15 12.73
N GLY A 523 49.72 2.38 13.57
CA GLY A 523 49.82 3.26 14.74
C GLY A 523 48.48 3.47 15.43
N PRO A 524 48.42 4.36 16.44
CA PRO A 524 47.24 4.58 17.27
C PRO A 524 45.99 5.01 16.48
N ASP A 525 46.20 5.76 15.38
CA ASP A 525 45.13 6.22 14.50
C ASP A 525 44.42 5.06 13.78
N VAL A 526 45.19 4.10 13.26
CA VAL A 526 44.67 2.89 12.62
C VAL A 526 43.89 2.04 13.63
N VAL A 527 44.40 1.91 14.85
CA VAL A 527 43.71 1.18 15.92
C VAL A 527 42.40 1.87 16.32
N THR A 528 42.38 3.20 16.39
CA THR A 528 41.16 3.98 16.63
C THR A 528 40.10 3.73 15.56
N LYS A 529 40.49 3.67 14.28
CA LYS A 529 39.59 3.32 13.17
C LYS A 529 39.06 1.91 13.29
N CYS A 530 39.91 0.94 13.63
CA CYS A 530 39.50 -0.44 13.87
C CYS A 530 38.52 -0.57 15.04
N ASN A 531 38.77 0.15 16.14
CA ASN A 531 37.86 0.22 17.28
C ASN A 531 36.49 0.75 16.86
N GLN A 532 36.43 1.79 16.02
CA GLN A 532 35.15 2.31 15.52
C GLN A 532 34.43 1.32 14.58
N ILE A 533 35.16 0.63 13.69
CA ILE A 533 34.57 -0.44 12.87
C ILE A 533 33.93 -1.50 13.77
N ALA A 534 34.65 -1.96 14.79
CA ALA A 534 34.15 -2.94 15.74
C ALA A 534 33.03 -2.39 16.65
N ALA A 535 32.99 -1.08 16.90
CA ALA A 535 31.93 -0.41 17.64
C ALA A 535 30.58 -0.48 16.90
N TYR A 536 30.60 -0.39 15.57
CA TYR A 536 29.38 -0.38 14.76
C TYR A 536 28.82 -1.76 14.41
N LEU A 537 29.55 -2.83 14.67
CA LEU A 537 29.06 -4.19 14.42
C LEU A 537 27.92 -4.55 15.38
N PRO A 538 26.78 -5.08 14.89
CA PRO A 538 25.69 -5.54 15.74
C PRO A 538 26.12 -6.64 16.71
N GLU A 539 25.86 -6.45 18.00
CA GLU A 539 26.17 -7.44 19.05
C GLU A 539 25.42 -8.75 18.82
N LYS A 540 24.20 -8.68 18.25
CA LYS A 540 23.35 -9.84 17.91
C LYS A 540 24.04 -10.86 17.03
N TRP A 541 24.98 -10.44 16.18
CA TRP A 541 25.72 -11.37 15.31
C TRP A 541 26.72 -12.25 16.08
N PHE A 542 26.94 -11.97 17.36
CA PHE A 542 27.95 -12.60 18.22
C PHE A 542 27.36 -13.17 19.52
N GLU A 543 26.03 -13.32 19.60
CA GLU A 543 25.31 -13.82 20.79
C GLU A 543 25.52 -15.32 21.04
N ASP A 544 25.84 -16.11 20.02
CA ASP A 544 26.08 -17.54 20.14
C ASP A 544 27.36 -17.82 20.96
N SER A 545 27.16 -18.10 22.25
CA SER A 545 28.23 -18.40 23.22
C SER A 545 29.14 -19.59 22.85
N THR A 546 28.75 -20.40 21.88
CA THR A 546 29.55 -21.52 21.36
C THR A 546 30.50 -21.11 20.24
N MET A 547 30.33 -19.92 19.65
CA MET A 547 31.22 -19.40 18.62
C MET A 547 32.58 -19.01 19.21
N ARG A 548 33.56 -19.90 19.04
CA ARG A 548 34.99 -19.59 19.25
C ARG A 548 35.67 -18.97 18.02
N THR A 549 34.95 -18.98 16.90
CA THR A 549 35.38 -18.44 15.61
C THR A 549 34.39 -17.37 15.18
N SER A 550 34.90 -16.20 14.79
CA SER A 550 34.10 -15.10 14.27
C SER A 550 33.39 -15.46 12.96
N ILE A 551 32.56 -14.54 12.48
CA ILE A 551 31.79 -14.64 11.24
C ILE A 551 32.75 -14.66 10.03
N PRO A 552 32.57 -15.54 9.03
CA PRO A 552 33.51 -15.71 7.92
C PRO A 552 33.82 -14.43 7.13
N GLN A 553 32.85 -13.52 7.03
CA GLN A 553 32.96 -12.25 6.33
C GLN A 553 33.98 -11.29 6.97
N LEU A 554 34.32 -11.49 8.24
CA LEU A 554 35.31 -10.70 9.00
C LEU A 554 36.74 -11.25 8.93
N GLU A 555 36.97 -12.37 8.25
CA GLU A 555 38.30 -13.01 8.19
C GLU A 555 39.40 -12.04 7.73
N ASN A 556 39.14 -11.25 6.67
CA ASN A 556 40.09 -10.24 6.20
C ASN A 556 40.40 -9.17 7.25
N PHE A 557 39.40 -8.79 8.06
CA PHE A 557 39.56 -7.83 9.14
C PHE A 557 40.37 -8.42 10.29
N ILE A 558 40.10 -9.67 10.66
CA ILE A 558 40.85 -10.41 11.68
C ILE A 558 42.31 -10.56 11.27
N GLN A 559 42.59 -10.95 10.03
CA GLN A 559 43.95 -11.05 9.51
C GLN A 559 44.67 -9.70 9.53
N PHE A 560 43.98 -8.61 9.15
CA PHE A 560 44.52 -7.27 9.24
C PHE A 560 44.88 -6.86 10.68
N LEU A 561 44.00 -7.15 11.64
CA LEU A 561 44.22 -6.88 13.07
C LEU A 561 45.45 -7.63 13.59
N LEU A 562 45.57 -8.92 13.29
CA LEU A 562 46.72 -9.74 13.69
C LEU A 562 48.04 -9.22 13.09
N GLN A 563 48.03 -8.86 11.80
CA GLN A 563 49.20 -8.27 11.14
C GLN A 563 49.59 -6.92 11.75
N SER A 564 48.59 -6.11 12.11
CA SER A 564 48.81 -4.81 12.76
C SER A 564 49.38 -4.98 14.17
N ALA A 565 48.81 -5.90 14.96
CA ALA A 565 49.31 -6.24 16.29
C ALA A 565 50.76 -6.75 16.23
N LEU A 566 51.09 -7.59 15.23
CA LEU A 566 52.46 -8.08 15.02
C LEU A 566 53.43 -6.94 14.73
N LYS A 567 53.07 -6.01 13.83
CA LYS A 567 53.91 -4.85 13.51
C LYS A 567 54.10 -3.95 14.74
N LEU A 568 53.05 -3.71 15.52
CA LEU A 568 53.08 -2.85 16.71
C LEU A 568 53.80 -3.51 17.91
N SER A 569 53.72 -4.83 18.06
CA SER A 569 54.40 -5.59 19.13
C SER A 569 55.93 -5.48 19.07
N ARG A 570 56.49 -5.14 17.91
CA ARG A 570 57.93 -4.93 17.70
C ARG A 570 58.40 -3.52 18.09
N SER A 571 57.51 -2.69 18.63
CA SER A 571 57.71 -1.27 18.96
C SER A 571 57.10 -0.91 20.33
N GLU A 572 57.12 0.37 20.73
CA GLU A 572 56.66 0.82 22.06
C GLU A 572 55.12 0.85 22.25
N PHE A 573 54.34 0.38 21.27
CA PHE A 573 52.87 0.45 21.22
C PHE A 573 52.17 -0.72 21.95
N ARG A 574 52.41 -0.88 23.26
CA ARG A 574 51.81 -1.99 24.04
C ARG A 574 50.31 -1.83 24.27
N ASP A 575 49.83 -0.61 24.44
CA ASP A 575 48.41 -0.33 24.72
C ASP A 575 47.56 -0.58 23.47
N GLU A 576 48.08 -0.25 22.29
CA GLU A 576 47.43 -0.48 21.00
C GLU A 576 47.30 -1.97 20.68
N VAL A 577 48.31 -2.79 21.05
CA VAL A 577 48.21 -4.26 20.91
C VAL A 577 47.13 -4.82 21.82
N LYS A 578 46.99 -4.29 23.04
CA LYS A 578 45.91 -4.65 23.96
C LYS A 578 44.53 -4.27 23.39
N GLU A 579 44.39 -3.08 22.80
CA GLU A 579 43.16 -2.66 22.12
C GLU A 579 42.82 -3.58 20.94
N ILE A 580 43.79 -3.95 20.11
CA ILE A 580 43.55 -4.90 19.01
C ILE A 580 43.06 -6.26 19.53
N ILE A 581 43.63 -6.76 20.64
CA ILE A 581 43.16 -8.00 21.26
C ILE A 581 41.73 -7.85 21.80
N LEU A 582 41.40 -6.71 22.41
CA LEU A 582 40.03 -6.40 22.84
C LEU A 582 39.05 -6.40 21.65
N ILE A 583 39.45 -5.86 20.50
CA ILE A 583 38.64 -5.91 19.28
C ILE A 583 38.41 -7.36 18.85
N LEU A 584 39.47 -8.19 18.79
CA LEU A 584 39.37 -9.60 18.40
C LEU A 584 38.42 -10.38 19.34
N VAL A 585 38.50 -10.12 20.64
CA VAL A 585 37.58 -10.69 21.64
C VAL A 585 36.14 -10.22 21.39
N LYS A 586 35.93 -8.92 21.17
CA LYS A 586 34.60 -8.36 20.89
C LYS A 586 33.92 -9.01 19.69
N ILE A 587 34.68 -9.29 18.63
CA ILE A 587 34.16 -9.96 17.42
C ILE A 587 34.20 -11.50 17.51
N ARG A 588 34.41 -12.08 18.69
CA ARG A 588 34.46 -13.53 18.95
C ARG A 588 35.54 -14.29 18.16
N ALA A 589 36.65 -13.63 17.82
CA ALA A 589 37.83 -14.24 17.21
C ALA A 589 38.79 -14.82 18.28
N PHE A 590 38.25 -15.63 19.20
CA PHE A 590 38.95 -16.11 20.38
C PHE A 590 40.16 -16.99 20.04
N ASN A 591 39.98 -17.96 19.14
CA ASN A 591 41.06 -18.87 18.76
C ASN A 591 42.27 -18.10 18.18
N GLN A 592 41.99 -17.09 17.36
CA GLN A 592 43.02 -16.24 16.76
C GLN A 592 43.70 -15.36 17.80
N ALA A 593 42.95 -14.79 18.75
CA ALA A 593 43.50 -14.00 19.84
C ALA A 593 44.37 -14.84 20.79
N GLU A 594 43.91 -16.03 21.20
CA GLU A 594 44.66 -16.96 22.05
C GLU A 594 45.95 -17.43 21.36
N SER A 595 45.86 -17.86 20.10
CA SER A 595 47.01 -18.28 19.31
C SER A 595 48.05 -17.16 19.19
N PHE A 596 47.63 -15.91 18.96
CA PHE A 596 48.54 -14.77 18.87
C PHE A 596 49.22 -14.48 20.21
N ILE A 597 48.48 -14.52 21.32
CA ILE A 597 49.05 -14.27 22.65
C ILE A 597 50.09 -15.36 23.00
N GLU A 598 49.82 -16.61 22.67
CA GLU A 598 50.73 -17.74 22.91
C GLU A 598 51.98 -17.66 22.05
N GLU A 599 51.83 -17.40 20.75
CA GLU A 599 52.93 -17.33 19.78
C GLU A 599 53.91 -16.18 20.08
N TYR A 600 53.41 -15.04 20.58
CA TYR A 600 54.21 -13.85 20.87
C TYR A 600 54.52 -13.66 22.38
N HIS A 601 54.26 -14.67 23.22
CA HIS A 601 54.53 -14.65 24.66
C HIS A 601 53.93 -13.43 25.42
N LEU A 602 52.71 -13.03 25.06
CA LEU A 602 52.02 -11.88 25.66
C LEU A 602 51.14 -12.29 26.85
N ASP A 603 51.65 -13.11 27.77
CA ASP A 603 50.86 -13.75 28.83
C ASP A 603 50.11 -12.76 29.75
N HIS A 604 50.61 -11.54 29.89
CA HIS A 604 49.95 -10.45 30.63
C HIS A 604 48.59 -10.02 30.03
N LEU A 605 48.31 -10.37 28.77
CA LEU A 605 47.05 -10.09 28.09
C LEU A 605 46.08 -11.28 28.10
N LYS A 606 46.47 -12.45 28.63
CA LYS A 606 45.57 -13.61 28.77
C LYS A 606 44.37 -13.33 29.68
N SER A 607 44.48 -12.39 30.63
CA SER A 607 43.35 -11.99 31.47
C SER A 607 42.24 -11.30 30.68
N VAL A 608 42.59 -10.59 29.60
CA VAL A 608 41.65 -9.84 28.75
C VAL A 608 40.67 -10.77 28.02
N ILE A 609 41.10 -11.99 27.71
CA ILE A 609 40.26 -13.03 27.09
C ILE A 609 39.34 -13.69 28.12
N LYS A 610 39.73 -13.72 29.40
CA LYS A 610 38.97 -14.38 30.48
C LYS A 610 37.90 -13.49 31.14
N GLU A 611 37.96 -12.18 30.91
CA GLU A 611 37.04 -11.18 31.49
C GLU A 611 35.78 -10.93 30.64
N VAL A 612 35.66 -11.56 29.46
CA VAL A 612 34.52 -11.46 28.51
C VAL A 612 33.92 -12.83 28.26
#